data_AF-A0A2Y8ZYE9-F1
#
_entry.id   AF-A0A2Y8ZYE9-F1
#
_cell.length_a   1.000
_cell.length_b   1.000
_cell.length_c   1.000
_cell.angle_alpha   90.00
_cell.angle_beta   90.00
_cell.angle_gamma   90.00
#
_symmetry.space_group_name_H-M   'P 1'
#
loop_
_entity.id
_entity.type
_entity.pdbx_description
1 polymer ?
#
loop_
_entity_poly.entity_id
_entity_poly.type
_entity_poly.pdbx_seq_one_letter_code
_entity_poly.pdbx_strand_id
1 'polypeptide(L)'
;MSVALTDLPAQLSATLVEKQHQLIDTAKDRFDNAVVRYDAWFLVFVAVLLALGFVLVAGAAVWCLTKAGGRRFTGGMTWKNGFSLWIECR
;
A
#
# COMPACT_ATOMS: atom_id res chain seq x y z
N MET A 1 -44.01 -7.85 -30.52
CA MET A 1 -42.96 -6.85 -30.26
C MET A 1 -41.64 -7.49 -30.63
N SER A 2 -41.20 -7.27 -31.87
CA SER A 2 -40.07 -7.95 -32.51
C SER A 2 -38.81 -7.13 -32.24
N VAL A 3 -37.94 -7.63 -31.35
CA VAL A 3 -36.62 -7.04 -31.12
C VAL A 3 -35.80 -7.28 -32.37
N ALA A 4 -35.32 -6.21 -33.01
CA ALA A 4 -34.52 -6.30 -34.23
C ALA A 4 -33.15 -6.89 -33.90
N LEU A 5 -32.67 -7.81 -34.74
CA LEU A 5 -31.35 -8.46 -34.61
C LEU A 5 -30.18 -7.46 -34.63
N THR A 6 -30.42 -6.20 -35.01
CA THR A 6 -29.46 -5.09 -34.99
C THR A 6 -29.14 -4.57 -33.59
N ASP A 7 -29.96 -4.84 -32.56
CA ASP A 7 -29.78 -4.34 -31.19
C ASP A 7 -29.05 -5.34 -30.26
N LEU A 8 -28.77 -6.56 -30.75
CA LEU A 8 -28.10 -7.62 -29.99
C LEU A 8 -26.71 -7.24 -29.44
N PRO A 9 -25.80 -6.55 -30.16
CA PRO A 9 -24.50 -6.18 -29.62
C PRO A 9 -24.60 -5.10 -28.53
N ALA A 10 -25.56 -4.17 -28.63
CA ALA A 10 -25.78 -3.12 -27.63
C ALA A 10 -26.33 -3.69 -26.32
N GLN A 11 -27.32 -4.60 -26.40
CA GLN A 11 -27.88 -5.27 -25.22
C GLN A 11 -26.88 -6.20 -24.54
N LEU A 12 -26.01 -6.88 -25.30
CA LEU A 12 -24.94 -7.71 -24.73
C LEU A 12 -23.93 -6.87 -23.95
N SER A 13 -23.56 -5.69 -24.45
CA SER A 13 -22.64 -4.79 -23.73
C SER A 13 -23.25 -4.24 -22.44
N ALA A 14 -24.53 -3.84 -22.44
CA ALA A 14 -25.22 -3.34 -21.25
C ALA A 14 -25.33 -4.40 -20.15
N THR A 15 -25.70 -5.64 -20.53
CA THR A 15 -25.83 -6.75 -19.58
C THR A 15 -24.48 -7.22 -19.02
N LEU A 16 -23.40 -7.18 -19.81
CA LEU A 16 -22.04 -7.48 -19.32
C LEU A 16 -21.55 -6.40 -18.35
N VAL A 17 -21.87 -5.15 -18.63
CA VAL A 17 -21.58 -3.99 -17.78
C VAL A 17 -22.34 -4.11 -16.46
N GLU A 18 -23.65 -4.38 -16.46
CA GLU A 18 -24.41 -4.65 -15.22
C GLU A 18 -23.85 -5.85 -14.44
N LYS A 19 -23.49 -6.93 -15.13
CA LYS A 19 -22.95 -8.12 -14.48
C LYS A 19 -21.54 -7.89 -13.92
N GLN A 20 -20.73 -7.07 -14.57
CA GLN A 20 -19.44 -6.58 -14.06
C GLN A 20 -19.66 -5.79 -12.77
N HIS A 21 -20.66 -4.89 -12.74
CA HIS A 21 -20.96 -4.07 -11.57
C HIS A 21 -21.41 -4.95 -10.39
N GLN A 22 -22.29 -5.91 -10.64
CA GLN A 22 -22.72 -6.88 -9.64
C GLN A 22 -21.55 -7.70 -9.06
N LEU A 23 -20.60 -8.11 -9.89
CA LEU A 23 -19.40 -8.82 -9.43
C LEU A 23 -18.47 -7.92 -8.61
N ILE A 24 -18.31 -6.65 -9.01
CA ILE A 24 -17.54 -5.64 -8.29
C ILE A 24 -18.18 -5.34 -6.93
N ASP A 25 -19.50 -5.16 -6.88
CA ASP A 25 -20.25 -4.90 -5.66
C ASP A 25 -20.18 -6.10 -4.71
N THR A 26 -20.36 -7.32 -5.22
CA THR A 26 -20.22 -8.56 -4.43
C THR A 26 -18.80 -8.72 -3.90
N ALA A 27 -17.79 -8.40 -4.71
CA ALA A 27 -16.40 -8.43 -4.26
C ALA A 27 -16.16 -7.37 -3.17
N LYS A 28 -16.67 -6.16 -3.35
CA LYS A 28 -16.58 -5.06 -2.38
C LYS A 28 -17.25 -5.43 -1.06
N ASP A 29 -18.44 -6.02 -1.07
CA ASP A 29 -19.12 -6.47 0.14
C ASP A 29 -18.33 -7.54 0.92
N ARG A 30 -17.66 -8.46 0.21
CA ARG A 30 -16.79 -9.46 0.84
C ARG A 30 -15.56 -8.82 1.48
N PHE A 31 -14.96 -7.84 0.80
CA PHE A 31 -13.84 -7.08 1.35
C PHE A 31 -14.27 -6.21 2.52
N ASP A 32 -15.38 -5.47 2.42
CA ASP A 32 -15.91 -4.63 3.50
C ASP A 32 -16.24 -5.49 4.73
N ASN A 33 -16.83 -6.68 4.56
CA ASN A 33 -17.09 -7.62 5.65
C ASN A 33 -15.79 -8.18 6.28
N ALA A 34 -14.78 -8.47 5.47
CA ALA A 34 -13.47 -8.92 5.97
C ALA A 34 -12.71 -7.79 6.69
N VAL A 35 -12.76 -6.57 6.17
CA VAL A 35 -12.16 -5.36 6.76
C VAL A 35 -12.84 -5.00 8.07
N VAL A 36 -14.17 -5.15 8.17
CA VAL A 36 -14.92 -4.95 9.43
C VAL A 36 -14.45 -5.85 10.58
N ARG A 37 -13.74 -6.96 10.31
CA ARG A 37 -13.14 -7.82 11.35
C ARG A 37 -11.72 -7.47 11.75
N TYR A 38 -11.02 -6.70 10.93
CA TYR A 38 -9.80 -6.03 11.35
C TYR A 38 -10.20 -4.66 11.89
N ASP A 39 -10.51 -4.65 13.19
CA ASP A 39 -10.81 -3.47 13.99
C ASP A 39 -9.95 -2.27 13.52
N ALA A 40 -10.57 -1.11 13.28
CA ALA A 40 -9.93 0.07 12.68
C ALA A 40 -8.57 0.42 13.33
N TRP A 41 -8.38 -0.02 14.57
CA TRP A 41 -7.13 0.08 15.31
C TRP A 41 -5.93 -0.67 14.69
N PHE A 42 -6.10 -1.83 14.06
CA PHE A 42 -5.00 -2.51 13.37
C PHE A 42 -4.44 -1.64 12.24
N LEU A 43 -5.32 -0.98 11.49
CA LEU A 43 -4.95 -0.07 10.41
C LEU A 43 -4.21 1.16 10.95
N VAL A 44 -4.64 1.69 12.10
CA VAL A 44 -3.93 2.77 12.82
C VAL A 44 -2.53 2.31 13.25
N PHE A 45 -2.41 1.10 13.82
CA PHE A 45 -1.13 0.54 14.25
C PHE A 45 -0.14 0.41 13.08
N VAL A 46 -0.59 -0.11 11.94
CA VAL A 46 0.23 -0.21 10.72
C VAL A 46 0.62 1.17 10.21
N ALA A 47 -0.30 2.14 10.19
CA ALA A 47 -0.01 3.50 9.78
C ALA A 47 1.08 4.15 10.65
N VAL A 48 1.03 3.95 11.97
CA VAL A 48 2.06 4.44 12.91
C VAL A 48 3.42 3.80 12.65
N LEU A 49 3.47 2.48 12.42
CA LEU A 49 4.73 1.79 12.10
C LEU A 49 5.34 2.28 10.78
N LEU A 50 4.52 2.50 9.75
CA LEU A 50 4.99 3.05 8.47
C LEU A 50 5.48 4.49 8.64
N ALA A 51 4.78 5.32 9.41
CA ALA A 51 5.21 6.69 9.69
C ALA A 51 6.54 6.72 10.44
N LEU A 52 6.70 5.89 11.48
CA LEU A 52 7.96 5.78 12.22
C LEU A 52 9.11 5.29 11.32
N GLY A 53 8.87 4.27 10.50
CA GLY A 53 9.85 3.78 9.53
C GLY A 53 10.25 4.88 8.53
N PHE A 54 9.28 5.61 7.98
CA PHE A 54 9.52 6.70 7.06
C PHE A 54 10.32 7.83 7.69
N VAL A 55 9.99 8.25 8.91
CA VAL A 55 10.71 9.32 9.62
C VAL A 55 12.16 8.94 9.88
N LEU A 56 12.45 7.68 10.25
CA LEU A 56 13.82 7.22 10.45
C LEU A 56 14.64 7.26 9.15
N VAL A 57 14.06 6.79 8.04
CA VAL A 57 14.72 6.81 6.72
C VAL A 57 14.90 8.23 6.21
N ALA A 58 13.87 9.08 6.31
CA ALA A 58 13.92 10.48 5.91
C ALA A 58 14.93 11.27 6.75
N GLY A 59 14.98 11.04 8.06
CA GLY A 59 15.96 11.64 8.95
C GLY A 59 17.39 11.24 8.58
N ALA A 60 17.61 9.96 8.25
CA ALA A 60 18.91 9.50 7.74
C ALA A 60 19.28 10.18 6.41
N ALA A 61 18.33 10.32 5.47
CA ALA A 61 18.54 10.99 4.19
C ALA A 61 18.87 12.48 4.37
N VAL A 62 18.13 13.21 5.21
CA VAL A 62 18.40 14.63 5.51
C VAL A 62 19.77 14.81 6.19
N TRP A 63 20.15 13.89 7.08
CA TRP A 63 21.47 13.90 7.70
C TRP A 63 22.59 13.73 6.67
N CYS A 64 22.40 12.84 5.70
CA CYS A 64 23.33 12.67 4.58
C CYS A 64 23.53 13.99 3.81
N LEU A 65 22.44 14.70 3.49
CA LEU A 65 22.49 15.94 2.71
C LEU A 65 23.10 17.13 3.46
N THR A 66 22.91 17.23 4.78
CA THR A 66 23.23 18.45 5.53
C THR A 66 24.56 18.39 6.28
N LYS A 67 24.96 17.22 6.80
CA LYS A 67 26.04 17.10 7.78
C LYS A 67 27.14 16.11 7.37
N ALA A 68 26.90 15.28 6.36
CA ALA A 68 27.82 14.23 5.97
C ALA A 68 28.46 14.52 4.60
N GLY A 69 29.56 15.28 4.59
CA GLY A 69 30.49 15.31 3.47
C GLY A 69 31.21 13.95 3.29
N GLY A 70 30.46 12.88 3.00
CA GLY A 70 30.96 11.51 2.79
C GLY A 70 31.14 10.65 4.05
N ARG A 71 30.48 10.98 5.17
CA ARG A 71 30.60 10.23 6.44
C ARG A 71 29.35 9.39 6.74
N ARG A 72 29.56 8.20 7.30
CA ARG A 72 28.48 7.27 7.72
C ARG A 72 27.61 7.90 8.81
N PHE A 73 26.34 7.50 8.89
CA PHE A 73 25.45 7.91 10.00
C PHE A 73 26.16 7.59 11.33
N THR A 74 26.35 8.61 12.18
CA THR A 74 27.25 8.52 13.35
C THR A 74 26.61 7.64 14.42
N GLY A 75 26.92 6.35 14.39
CA GLY A 75 26.39 5.35 15.31
C GLY A 75 26.07 4.03 14.63
N GLY A 76 27.08 3.33 14.13
CA GLY A 76 26.91 1.93 13.75
C GLY A 76 26.66 1.10 15.01
N MET A 77 25.53 0.40 15.06
CA MET A 77 25.19 -0.48 16.17
C MET A 77 25.72 -1.88 15.85
N THR A 78 26.78 -2.28 16.55
CA THR A 78 27.37 -3.62 16.46
C THR A 78 26.77 -4.48 17.57
N TRP A 79 25.85 -5.40 17.24
CA TRP A 79 25.33 -6.35 18.22
C TRP A 79 26.27 -7.54 18.39
N LYS A 80 26.39 -8.06 19.62
CA LYS A 80 27.30 -9.17 19.97
C LYS A 80 27.10 -10.45 19.16
N ASN A 81 25.95 -10.62 18.49
CA ASN A 81 25.66 -11.75 17.59
C ASN A 81 26.07 -11.50 16.13
N GLY A 82 26.94 -10.52 15.85
CA GLY A 82 27.58 -10.34 14.52
C GLY A 82 26.81 -9.48 13.52
N PHE A 83 25.62 -8.96 13.87
CA PHE A 83 24.88 -8.06 13.00
C PHE A 83 25.36 -6.61 13.18
N SER A 84 25.92 -6.04 12.11
CA SER A 84 26.43 -4.67 12.08
C SER A 84 25.71 -3.90 10.97
N LEU A 85 24.86 -2.93 11.35
CA LEU A 85 24.17 -2.07 10.40
C LEU A 85 24.95 -0.76 10.22
N TRP A 86 25.39 -0.51 8.99
CA TRP A 86 26.08 0.70 8.60
C TRP A 86 25.33 1.35 7.45
N ILE A 87 24.71 2.50 7.69
CA ILE A 87 24.08 3.30 6.63
C ILE A 87 25.15 4.23 6.07
N GLU A 88 25.64 3.89 4.88
CA GLU A 88 26.52 4.73 4.08
C GLU A 88 25.72 5.77 3.31
N CYS A 89 26.04 7.04 3.50
CA CYS A 89 25.58 8.13 2.66
C CYS A 89 26.51 8.19 1.43
N ARG A 90 25.98 7.90 0.23
CA ARG A 90 26.66 8.14 -1.05
C ARG A 90 25.92 9.20 -1.85
#